data_AF-A0A0F9GPW9-F1
#
_entry.id   AF-A0A0F9GPW9-F1
#
_cell.length_a   1.000
_cell.length_b   1.000
_cell.length_c   1.000
_cell.angle_alpha   90.00
_cell.angle_beta   90.00
_cell.angle_gamma   90.00
#
_symmetry.space_group_name_H-M   'P 1'
#
loop_
_entity.id
_entity.type
_entity.pdbx_description
1 polymer ?
#
loop_
_entity_poly.entity_id
_entity_poly.type
_entity_poly.pdbx_seq_one_letter_code
_entity_poly.pdbx_strand_id
1 'polypeptide(L)'
;INLARKYGLEELTDFDLFIIKPLLRILKLFKIKSGFVNNFYKFLKIKDFKSILYLIIGELREVKEKTIHTEAFLRGDMWNVIKSKILGKRYTWFVITPVDYDYCKTYFNIKMDKIEFSNTLKERIKFLKDNGEEIQLHVHFCLHKDFLDNDLQESKFHEAVGFINSLEIKPKKFAAGWWVFNRKTLDIAEKYGFEEIFDYTFNPFKKKIKLKGITLSYVHKYWHDFDFI
;
A
#
# COMPACT_ATOMS: atom_id res chain seq x y z
N ILE A 1 -20.35 15.75 -2.62
CA ILE A 1 -19.92 17.02 -3.25
C ILE A 1 -18.40 17.07 -3.38
N ASN A 2 -17.62 17.19 -2.31
CA ASN A 2 -16.14 17.21 -2.41
C ASN A 2 -15.56 15.93 -3.06
N LEU A 3 -16.15 14.76 -2.78
CA LEU A 3 -15.79 13.50 -3.46
C LEU A 3 -16.15 13.52 -4.96
N ALA A 4 -17.33 14.02 -5.32
CA ALA A 4 -17.77 14.05 -6.72
C ALA A 4 -16.91 14.99 -7.57
N ARG A 5 -16.57 16.17 -7.04
CA ARG A 5 -15.62 17.11 -7.66
C ARG A 5 -14.22 16.49 -7.83
N LYS A 6 -13.76 15.72 -6.83
CA LYS A 6 -12.47 15.00 -6.89
C LYS A 6 -12.40 13.95 -8.01
N TYR A 7 -13.53 13.45 -8.50
CA TYR A 7 -13.60 12.45 -9.57
C TYR A 7 -14.14 13.02 -10.90
N GLY A 8 -14.11 14.35 -11.09
CA GLY A 8 -14.54 14.98 -12.35
C GLY A 8 -16.04 14.92 -12.63
N LEU A 9 -16.87 14.68 -11.61
CA LEU A 9 -18.33 14.64 -11.71
C LEU A 9 -18.90 16.00 -11.30
N GLU A 10 -18.58 17.02 -12.08
CA GLU A 10 -18.95 18.41 -11.83
C GLU A 10 -20.46 18.68 -12.05
N GLU A 11 -21.18 17.72 -12.65
CA GLU A 11 -22.60 17.86 -13.04
C GLU A 11 -23.62 17.24 -12.06
N LEU A 12 -23.21 16.80 -10.86
CA LEU A 12 -24.21 16.31 -9.90
C LEU A 12 -25.06 17.46 -9.38
N THR A 13 -26.35 17.44 -9.71
CA THR A 13 -27.32 18.43 -9.24
C THR A 13 -27.72 18.16 -7.79
N ASP A 14 -28.29 19.18 -7.12
CA ASP A 14 -28.84 19.01 -5.78
C ASP A 14 -29.97 17.96 -5.74
N PHE A 15 -30.67 17.77 -6.85
CA PHE A 15 -31.68 16.72 -7.02
C PHE A 15 -31.06 15.31 -7.01
N ASP A 16 -29.92 15.12 -7.67
CA ASP A 16 -29.20 13.83 -7.64
C ASP A 16 -28.74 13.49 -6.22
N LEU A 17 -28.27 14.48 -5.48
CA LEU A 17 -27.86 14.32 -4.08
C LEU A 17 -29.04 14.05 -3.14
N PHE A 18 -30.21 14.63 -3.44
CA PHE A 18 -31.45 14.37 -2.71
C PHE A 18 -31.92 12.93 -2.87
N ILE A 19 -31.76 12.33 -4.06
CA ILE A 19 -32.09 10.92 -4.30
C ILE A 19 -31.04 9.97 -3.71
N ILE A 20 -29.75 10.28 -3.84
CA ILE A 20 -28.66 9.38 -3.42
C ILE A 20 -28.57 9.24 -1.89
N LYS A 21 -28.77 10.31 -1.12
CA LYS A 21 -28.60 10.30 0.35
C LYS A 21 -29.55 9.33 1.09
N PRO A 22 -30.88 9.34 0.84
CA PRO A 22 -31.81 8.37 1.45
C PRO A 22 -31.49 6.94 1.04
N LEU A 23 -31.13 6.75 -0.24
CA LEU A 23 -30.75 5.46 -0.80
C LEU A 23 -29.55 4.84 -0.08
N LEU A 24 -28.49 5.62 0.14
CA LEU A 24 -27.30 5.20 0.88
C LEU A 24 -27.62 4.86 2.35
N ARG A 25 -28.54 5.61 2.98
CA ARG A 25 -29.03 5.29 4.33
C ARG A 25 -29.77 3.96 4.37
N ILE A 26 -30.66 3.70 3.41
CA ILE A 26 -31.39 2.44 3.29
C ILE A 26 -30.42 1.29 3.03
N LEU A 27 -29.49 1.43 2.08
CA LEU A 27 -28.50 0.40 1.78
C LEU A 27 -27.61 0.05 2.98
N LYS A 28 -27.21 1.05 3.78
CA LYS A 28 -26.47 0.85 5.04
C LYS A 28 -27.31 0.14 6.11
N LEU A 29 -28.57 0.53 6.26
CA LEU A 29 -29.49 -0.06 7.25
C LEU A 29 -29.76 -1.54 6.99
N PHE A 30 -29.87 -1.93 5.71
CA PHE A 30 -30.32 -3.28 5.34
C PHE A 30 -29.19 -4.25 4.95
N LYS A 31 -27.91 -3.85 5.06
CA LYS A 31 -26.74 -4.67 4.64
C LYS A 31 -26.93 -5.36 3.28
N ILE A 32 -27.60 -4.67 2.35
CA ILE A 32 -28.09 -5.28 1.12
C ILE A 32 -26.91 -5.71 0.26
N LYS A 33 -26.83 -7.00 -0.06
CA LYS A 33 -25.83 -7.56 -0.98
C LYS A 33 -26.02 -6.97 -2.38
N SER A 34 -24.91 -6.75 -3.08
CA SER A 34 -24.83 -6.08 -4.41
C SER A 34 -25.81 -6.60 -5.48
N GLY A 35 -26.28 -7.84 -5.38
CA GLY A 35 -27.21 -8.44 -6.34
C GLY A 35 -28.60 -7.79 -6.39
N PHE A 36 -29.15 -7.34 -5.26
CA PHE A 36 -30.49 -6.72 -5.22
C PHE A 36 -30.50 -5.31 -5.83
N VAL A 37 -29.38 -4.59 -5.65
CA VAL A 37 -29.15 -3.26 -6.21
C VAL A 37 -29.03 -3.29 -7.73
N ASN A 38 -28.60 -4.39 -8.34
CA ASN A 38 -28.59 -4.46 -9.81
C ASN A 38 -30.00 -4.64 -10.41
N ASN A 39 -30.90 -5.34 -9.71
CA ASN A 39 -32.24 -5.64 -10.22
C ASN A 39 -33.24 -4.49 -10.00
N PHE A 40 -33.21 -3.83 -8.84
CA PHE A 40 -34.11 -2.71 -8.54
C PHE A 40 -33.87 -1.48 -9.44
N TYR A 41 -32.67 -1.33 -10.01
CA TYR A 41 -32.29 -0.10 -10.72
C TYR A 41 -32.27 -0.24 -12.25
N LYS A 42 -32.23 -1.49 -12.77
CA LYS A 42 -32.65 -1.76 -14.16
C LYS A 42 -34.06 -1.22 -14.44
N PHE A 43 -34.91 -1.15 -13.41
CA PHE A 43 -36.25 -0.58 -13.46
C PHE A 43 -36.25 0.96 -13.64
N LEU A 44 -35.20 1.69 -13.24
CA LEU A 44 -35.20 3.16 -13.15
C LEU A 44 -34.57 3.90 -14.36
N LYS A 45 -34.04 3.21 -15.38
CA LYS A 45 -33.54 3.78 -16.65
C LYS A 45 -32.58 4.99 -16.56
N ILE A 46 -31.71 5.06 -15.54
CA ILE A 46 -30.74 6.16 -15.39
C ILE A 46 -29.53 5.95 -16.32
N LYS A 47 -29.18 6.97 -17.13
CA LYS A 47 -28.20 6.87 -18.24
C LYS A 47 -26.72 6.94 -17.81
N ASP A 48 -26.38 7.67 -16.74
CA ASP A 48 -24.97 7.86 -16.33
C ASP A 48 -24.60 7.15 -15.02
N PHE A 49 -25.05 5.90 -14.95
CA PHE A 49 -24.97 5.05 -13.76
C PHE A 49 -23.54 4.62 -13.41
N LYS A 50 -22.65 4.50 -14.41
CA LYS A 50 -21.31 3.92 -14.22
C LYS A 50 -20.50 4.75 -13.22
N SER A 51 -20.58 6.08 -13.34
CA SER A 51 -19.86 7.03 -12.50
C SER A 51 -20.39 7.09 -11.06
N ILE A 52 -21.72 7.03 -10.90
CA ILE A 52 -22.39 6.97 -9.58
C ILE A 52 -22.13 5.62 -8.91
N LEU A 53 -22.13 4.52 -9.68
CA LEU A 53 -21.80 3.18 -9.19
C LEU A 53 -20.34 3.10 -8.71
N TYR A 54 -19.39 3.75 -9.37
CA TYR A 54 -18.00 3.84 -8.90
C TYR A 54 -17.88 4.58 -7.57
N LEU A 55 -18.61 5.68 -7.38
CA LEU A 55 -18.69 6.42 -6.11
C LEU A 55 -19.28 5.56 -4.99
N ILE A 56 -20.41 4.89 -5.25
CA ILE A 56 -21.12 4.07 -4.27
C ILE A 56 -20.34 2.79 -3.95
N ILE A 57 -19.74 2.13 -4.94
CA ILE A 57 -18.86 0.98 -4.73
C ILE A 57 -17.57 1.40 -4.00
N GLY A 58 -17.05 2.60 -4.27
CA GLY A 58 -15.91 3.17 -3.56
C GLY A 58 -16.19 3.48 -2.09
N GLU A 59 -17.42 3.88 -1.74
CA GLU A 59 -17.84 4.08 -0.34
C GLU A 59 -18.33 2.81 0.36
N LEU A 60 -18.93 1.85 -0.37
CA LEU A 60 -19.50 0.61 0.20
C LEU A 60 -18.52 -0.56 0.24
N ARG A 61 -17.50 -0.57 -0.62
CA ARG A 61 -16.31 -1.35 -0.32
C ARG A 61 -15.56 -0.53 0.71
N GLU A 62 -15.38 -1.06 1.92
CA GLU A 62 -14.08 -0.87 2.56
C GLU A 62 -13.07 -1.18 1.47
N VAL A 63 -12.47 -0.15 0.87
CA VAL A 63 -11.33 -0.34 -0.01
C VAL A 63 -10.30 -0.87 0.96
N LYS A 64 -10.25 -2.21 1.08
CA LYS A 64 -9.23 -2.88 1.86
C LYS A 64 -7.94 -2.35 1.28
N GLU A 65 -7.32 -1.48 2.06
CA GLU A 65 -6.06 -0.83 1.73
C GLU A 65 -5.14 -1.96 1.27
N LYS A 66 -4.82 -1.94 -0.02
CA LYS A 66 -4.00 -3.00 -0.59
C LYS A 66 -2.58 -2.63 -0.24
N THR A 67 -2.02 -3.40 0.68
CA THR A 67 -0.60 -3.35 1.02
C THR A 67 0.20 -3.98 -0.11
N ILE A 68 1.09 -3.21 -0.72
CA ILE A 68 1.95 -3.66 -1.82
C ILE A 68 3.39 -3.65 -1.35
N HIS A 69 4.08 -4.74 -1.64
CA HIS A 69 5.49 -4.87 -1.46
C HIS A 69 6.22 -4.60 -2.77
N THR A 70 7.25 -3.75 -2.74
CA THR A 70 7.92 -3.34 -3.98
C THR A 70 9.32 -3.91 -4.11
N GLU A 71 9.55 -4.65 -5.19
CA GLU A 71 10.86 -5.16 -5.59
C GLU A 71 10.99 -5.12 -7.12
N ALA A 72 9.96 -5.53 -7.87
CA ALA A 72 9.95 -5.57 -9.33
C ALA A 72 9.54 -4.25 -10.02
N PHE A 73 9.03 -3.26 -9.28
CA PHE A 73 8.65 -1.94 -9.80
C PHE A 73 9.85 -1.15 -10.30
N LEU A 74 11.07 -1.66 -10.10
CA LEU A 74 12.33 -1.23 -10.69
C LEU A 74 12.47 -1.61 -12.16
N ARG A 75 11.75 -2.62 -12.63
CA ARG A 75 11.68 -2.94 -14.06
C ARG A 75 10.78 -1.96 -14.79
N GLY A 76 11.23 -1.43 -15.93
CA GLY A 76 10.51 -0.37 -16.66
C GLY A 76 9.14 -0.82 -17.19
N ASP A 77 9.03 -2.07 -17.64
CA ASP A 77 7.78 -2.69 -18.08
C ASP A 77 6.74 -2.73 -16.94
N MET A 78 7.16 -3.23 -15.77
CA MET A 78 6.33 -3.30 -14.57
C MET A 78 5.90 -1.91 -14.09
N TRP A 79 6.84 -0.96 -14.09
CA TRP A 79 6.57 0.41 -13.68
C TRP A 79 5.47 1.07 -14.51
N ASN A 80 5.46 0.83 -15.83
CA ASN A 80 4.41 1.36 -16.70
C ASN A 80 3.04 0.77 -16.38
N VAL A 81 2.98 -0.53 -16.07
CA VAL A 81 1.74 -1.19 -15.62
C VAL A 81 1.26 -0.57 -14.29
N ILE A 82 2.16 -0.41 -13.32
CA ILE A 82 1.85 0.20 -12.01
C ILE A 82 1.26 1.60 -12.20
N LYS A 83 1.95 2.49 -12.92
CA LYS A 83 1.47 3.86 -13.19
C LYS A 83 0.04 3.87 -13.74
N SER A 84 -0.29 2.95 -14.65
CA SER A 84 -1.64 2.88 -15.24
C SER A 84 -2.71 2.38 -14.27
N LYS A 85 -2.36 1.49 -13.32
CA LYS A 85 -3.31 0.78 -12.46
C LYS A 85 -3.56 1.46 -11.11
N ILE A 86 -2.68 2.37 -10.70
CA ILE A 86 -2.77 3.05 -9.39
C ILE A 86 -3.68 4.27 -9.41
N LEU A 87 -3.93 4.86 -10.58
CA LEU A 87 -4.81 6.02 -10.73
C LEU A 87 -6.21 5.74 -10.14
N GLY A 88 -6.64 6.59 -9.22
CA GLY A 88 -7.96 6.53 -8.58
C GLY A 88 -8.08 5.52 -7.43
N LYS A 89 -6.97 4.92 -6.98
CA LYS A 89 -6.94 4.04 -5.81
C LYS A 89 -5.98 4.60 -4.76
N ARG A 90 -5.99 3.98 -3.57
CA ARG A 90 -5.01 4.24 -2.52
C ARG A 90 -4.42 2.92 -2.07
N TYR A 91 -3.10 2.86 -2.10
CA TYR A 91 -2.33 1.73 -1.67
C TYR A 91 -1.31 2.17 -0.62
N THR A 92 -0.90 1.20 0.20
CA THR A 92 0.24 1.34 1.09
C THR A 92 1.41 0.58 0.49
N TRP A 93 2.49 1.28 0.14
CA TRP A 93 3.66 0.73 -0.50
C TRP A 93 4.78 0.54 0.51
N PHE A 94 5.19 -0.70 0.74
CA PHE A 94 6.39 -1.03 1.50
C PHE A 94 7.56 -1.02 0.53
N VAL A 95 8.30 0.09 0.53
CA VAL A 95 9.33 0.37 -0.46
C VAL A 95 10.72 -0.01 0.02
N ILE A 96 11.47 -0.66 -0.87
CA ILE A 96 12.91 -0.89 -0.74
C ILE A 96 13.68 0.43 -0.86
N THR A 97 14.93 0.41 -0.40
CA THR A 97 15.85 1.55 -0.49
C THR A 97 17.18 1.14 -1.13
N PRO A 98 18.14 2.06 -1.34
CA PRO A 98 19.47 1.71 -1.85
C PRO A 98 20.22 0.62 -1.06
N VAL A 99 19.84 0.36 0.20
CA VAL A 99 20.41 -0.72 1.01
C VAL A 99 20.09 -2.12 0.45
N ASP A 100 19.03 -2.23 -0.34
CA ASP A 100 18.57 -3.49 -0.95
C ASP A 100 19.16 -3.72 -2.36
N TYR A 101 20.11 -2.90 -2.80
CA TYR A 101 20.70 -2.97 -4.14
C TYR A 101 21.25 -4.37 -4.48
N ASP A 102 22.09 -4.94 -3.61
CA ASP A 102 22.71 -6.25 -3.88
C ASP A 102 21.68 -7.39 -3.91
N TYR A 103 20.65 -7.29 -3.07
CA TYR A 103 19.52 -8.19 -3.10
C TYR A 103 18.76 -8.09 -4.43
N CYS A 104 18.39 -6.88 -4.84
CA CYS A 104 17.68 -6.67 -6.10
C CYS A 104 18.50 -7.12 -7.32
N LYS A 105 19.81 -6.87 -7.29
CA LYS A 105 20.76 -7.32 -8.32
C LYS A 105 20.78 -8.83 -8.47
N THR A 106 20.76 -9.53 -7.35
CA THR A 106 20.80 -11.00 -7.31
C THR A 106 19.46 -11.62 -7.70
N TYR A 107 18.35 -11.17 -7.11
CA TYR A 107 17.05 -11.84 -7.21
C TYR A 107 16.15 -11.31 -8.33
N PHE A 108 16.31 -10.04 -8.73
CA PHE A 108 15.49 -9.40 -9.74
C PHE A 108 16.27 -9.08 -11.03
N ASN A 109 17.54 -9.51 -11.11
CA ASN A 109 18.41 -9.36 -12.27
C ASN A 109 18.47 -7.92 -12.82
N ILE A 110 18.46 -6.93 -11.91
CA ILE A 110 18.62 -5.53 -12.32
C ILE A 110 20.01 -5.33 -12.96
N LYS A 111 20.04 -4.59 -14.08
CA LYS A 111 21.27 -4.28 -14.81
C LYS A 111 21.85 -2.91 -14.48
N MET A 112 21.08 -2.11 -13.73
CA MET A 112 21.46 -0.77 -13.28
C MET A 112 22.63 -0.84 -12.31
N ASP A 113 23.51 0.15 -12.33
CA ASP A 113 24.48 0.34 -11.27
C ASP A 113 23.81 0.90 -9.99
N LYS A 114 24.57 1.03 -8.90
CA LYS A 114 24.02 1.47 -7.60
C LYS A 114 23.51 2.93 -7.64
N ILE A 115 24.12 3.78 -8.46
CA ILE A 115 23.73 5.20 -8.59
C ILE A 115 22.42 5.28 -9.37
N GLU A 116 22.34 4.62 -10.52
CA GLU A 116 21.15 4.55 -11.36
C GLU A 116 19.98 3.90 -10.60
N PHE A 117 20.24 2.83 -9.85
CA PHE A 117 19.25 2.20 -8.97
C PHE A 117 18.69 3.18 -7.93
N SER A 118 19.57 3.90 -7.23
CA SER A 118 19.18 4.87 -6.21
C SER A 118 18.35 6.02 -6.79
N ASN A 119 18.77 6.55 -7.94
CA ASN A 119 18.06 7.61 -8.65
C ASN A 119 16.68 7.14 -9.13
N THR A 120 16.60 5.92 -9.66
CA THR A 120 15.34 5.30 -10.11
C THR A 120 14.37 5.10 -8.93
N LEU A 121 14.86 4.59 -7.79
CA LEU A 121 14.04 4.48 -6.57
C LEU A 121 13.51 5.84 -6.14
N LYS A 122 14.38 6.85 -6.10
CA LYS A 122 14.02 8.22 -5.71
C LYS A 122 12.91 8.78 -6.60
N GLU A 123 13.04 8.66 -7.92
CA GLU A 123 12.04 9.10 -8.88
C GLU A 123 10.70 8.41 -8.64
N ARG A 124 10.70 7.08 -8.55
CA ARG A 124 9.46 6.28 -8.48
C ARG A 124 8.76 6.42 -7.15
N ILE A 125 9.50 6.44 -6.04
CA ILE A 125 8.93 6.66 -4.70
C ILE A 125 8.34 8.08 -4.62
N LYS A 126 9.03 9.09 -5.17
CA LYS A 126 8.50 10.45 -5.24
C LYS A 126 7.22 10.50 -6.07
N PHE A 127 7.19 9.83 -7.22
CA PHE A 127 5.97 9.73 -8.03
C PHE A 127 4.79 9.12 -7.24
N LEU A 128 5.01 8.02 -6.52
CA LEU A 128 3.97 7.40 -5.69
C LEU A 128 3.47 8.37 -4.60
N LYS A 129 4.41 9.01 -3.86
CA LYS A 129 4.10 10.02 -2.84
C LYS A 129 3.26 11.17 -3.43
N ASP A 130 3.67 11.71 -4.57
CA ASP A 130 3.02 12.85 -5.23
C ASP A 130 1.61 12.50 -5.75
N ASN A 131 1.33 11.20 -5.96
CA ASN A 131 -0.01 10.69 -6.30
C ASN A 131 -0.87 10.33 -5.06
N GLY A 132 -0.40 10.66 -3.85
CA GLY A 132 -1.15 10.47 -2.61
C GLY A 132 -1.19 9.03 -2.11
N GLU A 133 -0.24 8.20 -2.56
CA GLU A 133 0.00 6.87 -2.04
C GLU A 133 0.68 6.92 -0.66
N GLU A 134 0.39 5.94 0.21
CA GLU A 134 1.06 5.84 1.51
C GLU A 134 2.37 5.07 1.34
N ILE A 135 3.50 5.66 1.75
CA ILE A 135 4.82 5.06 1.64
C ILE A 135 5.31 4.59 3.01
N GLN A 136 5.70 3.32 3.09
CA GLN A 136 6.18 2.60 4.26
C GLN A 136 7.48 1.89 3.95
N LEU A 137 8.21 1.46 4.97
CA LEU A 137 9.58 0.98 4.77
C LEU A 137 9.64 -0.54 4.59
N HIS A 138 10.42 -0.99 3.61
CA HIS A 138 10.84 -2.38 3.47
C HIS A 138 12.36 -2.50 3.46
N VAL A 139 12.90 -3.49 4.18
CA VAL A 139 14.37 -3.74 4.22
C VAL A 139 14.66 -5.23 4.30
N HIS A 140 15.58 -5.70 3.45
CA HIS A 140 16.14 -7.04 3.50
C HIS A 140 17.41 -7.10 4.37
N PHE A 141 17.30 -7.68 5.57
CA PHE A 141 18.47 -7.91 6.41
C PHE A 141 19.28 -9.12 5.93
N CYS A 142 18.60 -10.27 5.81
CA CYS A 142 19.14 -11.55 5.34
C CYS A 142 18.00 -12.44 4.82
N LEU A 143 18.34 -13.60 4.28
CA LEU A 143 17.39 -14.57 3.73
C LEU A 143 16.83 -15.54 4.79
N HIS A 144 17.58 -15.76 5.87
CA HIS A 144 17.24 -16.73 6.90
C HIS A 144 17.53 -16.17 8.29
N LYS A 145 16.61 -16.38 9.22
CA LYS A 145 16.65 -15.82 10.58
C LYS A 145 17.93 -16.15 11.35
N ASP A 146 18.53 -17.31 11.07
CA ASP A 146 19.74 -17.77 11.76
C ASP A 146 21.00 -16.97 11.35
N PHE A 147 20.90 -16.19 10.27
CA PHE A 147 21.96 -15.29 9.79
C PHE A 147 21.67 -13.82 10.10
N LEU A 148 20.76 -13.53 11.03
CA LEU A 148 20.49 -12.16 11.46
C LEU A 148 21.66 -11.61 12.28
N ASP A 149 22.44 -10.74 11.66
CA ASP A 149 23.47 -9.95 12.32
C ASP A 149 22.87 -8.65 12.89
N ASN A 150 23.17 -8.35 14.16
CA ASN A 150 22.55 -7.22 14.85
C ASN A 150 23.09 -5.86 14.39
N ASP A 151 24.37 -5.78 14.04
CA ASP A 151 25.01 -4.54 13.62
C ASP A 151 24.62 -4.21 12.18
N LEU A 152 24.56 -5.22 11.32
CA LEU A 152 24.05 -5.11 9.96
C LEU A 152 22.60 -4.64 9.93
N GLN A 153 21.75 -5.16 10.83
CA GLN A 153 20.37 -4.70 10.95
C GLN A 153 20.30 -3.21 11.28
N GLU A 154 21.05 -2.74 12.29
CA GLU A 154 21.07 -1.34 12.70
C GLU A 154 21.57 -0.43 11.57
N SER A 155 22.69 -0.80 10.92
CA SER A 155 23.28 -0.05 9.80
C SER A 155 22.32 0.05 8.61
N LYS A 156 21.77 -1.08 8.14
CA LYS A 156 20.80 -1.09 7.03
C LYS A 156 19.56 -0.28 7.36
N PHE A 157 19.03 -0.42 8.58
CA PHE A 157 17.83 0.32 8.97
C PHE A 157 18.09 1.82 9.05
N HIS A 158 19.24 2.23 9.60
CA HIS A 158 19.67 3.62 9.66
C HIS A 158 19.76 4.24 8.27
N GLU A 159 20.46 3.59 7.35
CA GLU A 159 20.62 4.06 5.96
C GLU A 159 19.28 4.12 5.22
N ALA A 160 18.42 3.11 5.40
CA ALA A 160 17.11 3.05 4.77
C ALA A 160 16.18 4.17 5.25
N VAL A 161 16.13 4.41 6.56
CA VAL A 161 15.37 5.53 7.16
C VAL A 161 15.94 6.87 6.70
N GLY A 162 17.27 7.02 6.65
CA GLY A 162 17.92 8.22 6.14
C GLY A 162 17.53 8.54 4.69
N PHE A 163 17.52 7.54 3.82
CA PHE A 163 17.09 7.69 2.44
C PHE A 163 15.61 8.13 2.34
N ILE A 164 14.69 7.44 3.01
CA ILE A 164 13.26 7.77 2.95
C ILE A 164 12.96 9.15 3.53
N ASN A 165 13.61 9.51 4.65
CA ASN A 165 13.48 10.85 5.24
C ASN A 165 13.99 11.95 4.29
N SER A 166 15.00 11.68 3.46
CA SER A 166 15.49 12.63 2.45
C SER A 166 14.46 12.94 1.35
N LEU A 167 13.41 12.11 1.24
CA LEU A 167 12.26 12.32 0.36
C LEU A 167 11.08 12.97 1.10
N GLU A 168 11.31 13.46 2.32
CA GLU A 168 10.32 14.05 3.23
C GLU A 168 9.16 13.08 3.53
N ILE A 169 9.46 11.79 3.59
CA ILE A 169 8.53 10.73 3.97
C ILE A 169 8.90 10.27 5.37
N LYS A 170 7.91 10.17 6.26
CA LYS A 170 8.09 9.65 7.63
C LYS A 170 7.33 8.34 7.76
N PRO A 171 7.96 7.19 7.47
CA PRO A 171 7.28 5.91 7.55
C PRO A 171 6.93 5.59 9.00
N LYS A 172 5.82 4.87 9.19
CA LYS A 172 5.29 4.44 10.48
C LYS A 172 5.18 2.92 10.61
N LYS A 173 5.19 2.24 9.46
CA LYS A 173 5.04 0.80 9.30
C LYS A 173 6.28 0.26 8.60
N PHE A 174 6.69 -0.93 9.01
CA PHE A 174 7.86 -1.62 8.49
C PHE A 174 7.50 -3.04 8.07
N ALA A 175 8.10 -3.53 6.98
CA ALA A 175 8.06 -4.93 6.61
C ALA A 175 9.50 -5.42 6.46
N ALA A 176 9.84 -6.52 7.13
CA ALA A 176 11.14 -7.15 6.95
C ALA A 176 11.15 -8.03 5.69
N GLY A 177 12.23 -7.95 4.91
CA GLY A 177 12.51 -8.87 3.81
C GLY A 177 12.42 -10.31 4.26
N TRP A 178 11.76 -11.14 3.45
CA TRP A 178 11.52 -12.56 3.74
C TRP A 178 10.80 -12.84 5.07
N TRP A 179 10.20 -11.82 5.70
CA TRP A 179 9.62 -11.90 7.05
C TRP A 179 10.65 -12.28 8.12
N VAL A 180 11.93 -12.01 7.85
CA VAL A 180 13.03 -12.36 8.71
C VAL A 180 13.36 -11.17 9.62
N PHE A 181 12.91 -11.25 10.86
CA PHE A 181 13.23 -10.28 11.90
C PHE A 181 13.37 -10.98 13.27
N ASN A 182 13.98 -10.28 14.23
CA ASN A 182 14.15 -10.76 15.60
C ASN A 182 13.84 -9.64 16.62
N ARG A 183 14.14 -9.90 17.89
CA ARG A 183 13.92 -8.92 18.96
C ARG A 183 14.69 -7.62 18.75
N LYS A 184 15.93 -7.68 18.25
CA LYS A 184 16.74 -6.50 17.94
C LYS A 184 16.08 -5.67 16.84
N THR A 185 15.47 -6.28 15.83
CA THR A 185 14.69 -5.56 14.82
C THR A 185 13.54 -4.75 15.44
N LEU A 186 12.84 -5.32 16.44
CA LEU A 186 11.77 -4.60 17.14
C LEU A 186 12.35 -3.37 17.87
N ASP A 187 13.45 -3.54 18.57
CA ASP A 187 14.07 -2.46 19.34
C ASP A 187 14.59 -1.34 18.42
N ILE A 188 15.10 -1.69 17.23
CA ILE A 188 15.48 -0.75 16.17
C ILE A 188 14.25 0.00 15.66
N ALA A 189 13.19 -0.72 15.30
CA ALA A 189 11.97 -0.10 14.78
C ALA A 189 11.37 0.91 15.79
N GLU A 190 11.32 0.55 17.08
CA GLU A 190 10.84 1.44 18.14
C GLU A 190 11.73 2.69 18.27
N LYS A 191 13.06 2.51 18.27
CA LYS A 191 14.04 3.61 18.30
C LYS A 191 13.83 4.62 17.16
N TYR A 192 13.45 4.16 15.97
CA TYR A 192 13.19 5.02 14.81
C TYR A 192 11.72 5.48 14.71
N GLY A 193 10.88 5.19 15.71
CA GLY A 193 9.52 5.70 15.81
C GLY A 193 8.49 4.96 14.94
N PHE A 194 8.78 3.71 14.58
CA PHE A 194 7.83 2.82 13.93
C PHE A 194 6.84 2.26 14.95
N GLU A 195 5.60 2.09 14.49
CA GLU A 195 4.47 1.71 15.33
C GLU A 195 3.98 0.29 15.00
N GLU A 196 4.32 -0.21 13.80
CA GLU A 196 3.80 -1.47 13.28
C GLU A 196 4.83 -2.20 12.41
N ILE A 197 4.95 -3.51 12.61
CA ILE A 197 5.71 -4.42 11.73
C ILE A 197 4.76 -5.43 11.13
N PHE A 198 4.85 -5.60 9.80
CA PHE A 198 4.03 -6.51 9.04
C PHE A 198 4.73 -7.88 8.96
N ASP A 199 3.99 -8.95 9.22
CA ASP A 199 4.47 -10.34 9.21
C ASP A 199 3.43 -11.29 8.59
N TYR A 200 3.81 -11.99 7.52
CA TYR A 200 2.95 -12.99 6.86
C TYR A 200 3.07 -14.39 7.47
N THR A 201 4.10 -14.64 8.27
CA THR A 201 4.28 -15.93 8.99
C THR A 201 3.47 -15.97 10.28
N PHE A 202 3.00 -14.81 10.75
CA PHE A 202 2.21 -14.69 11.95
C PHE A 202 0.84 -15.37 11.80
N ASN A 203 0.32 -15.94 12.89
CA ASN A 203 -0.88 -16.77 12.87
C ASN A 203 -2.09 -16.01 12.28
N PRO A 204 -2.74 -16.49 11.20
CA PRO A 204 -3.84 -15.78 10.54
C PRO A 204 -5.08 -15.58 11.43
N PHE A 205 -5.18 -16.32 12.53
CA PHE A 205 -6.25 -16.20 13.53
C PHE A 205 -5.97 -15.09 14.55
N LYS A 206 -4.71 -14.67 14.74
CA LYS A 206 -4.34 -13.49 15.53
C LYS A 206 -3.91 -12.39 14.57
N LYS A 207 -4.82 -11.47 14.26
CA LYS A 207 -4.54 -10.41 13.28
C LYS A 207 -3.48 -9.42 13.75
N LYS A 208 -3.37 -9.17 15.06
CA LYS A 208 -2.43 -8.22 15.66
C LYS A 208 -1.96 -8.67 17.04
N ILE A 209 -0.68 -8.46 17.38
CA ILE A 209 -0.13 -8.56 18.74
C ILE A 209 0.71 -7.32 19.02
N LYS A 210 0.64 -6.76 20.24
CA LYS A 210 1.52 -5.68 20.66
C LYS A 210 2.73 -6.23 21.43
N LEU A 211 3.94 -5.92 20.98
CA LEU A 211 5.21 -6.27 21.63
C LEU A 211 6.08 -5.01 21.74
N LYS A 212 6.44 -4.60 22.98
CA LYS A 212 7.27 -3.40 23.22
C LYS A 212 6.78 -2.17 22.43
N GLY A 213 5.54 -1.76 22.65
CA GLY A 213 4.99 -0.58 21.94
C GLY A 213 4.63 -0.83 20.47
N ILE A 214 5.30 -1.75 19.78
CA ILE A 214 5.10 -2.09 18.37
C ILE A 214 3.96 -3.08 18.20
N THR A 215 3.15 -2.86 17.16
CA THR A 215 2.14 -3.80 16.72
C THR A 215 2.72 -4.74 15.66
N LEU A 216 2.77 -6.04 15.93
CA LEU A 216 2.95 -7.05 14.90
C LEU A 216 1.60 -7.31 14.23
N SER A 217 1.55 -7.13 12.91
CA SER A 217 0.31 -7.24 12.14
C SER A 217 0.41 -8.31 11.07
N TYR A 218 -0.59 -9.20 11.06
CA TYR A 218 -0.72 -10.22 10.04
C TYR A 218 -1.16 -9.63 8.71
N VAL A 219 -0.45 -9.97 7.63
CA VAL A 219 -0.80 -9.52 6.29
C VAL A 219 -1.73 -10.52 5.61
N HIS A 220 -3.05 -10.26 5.64
CA HIS A 220 -4.04 -11.17 5.03
C HIS A 220 -3.91 -11.32 3.51
N LYS A 221 -3.33 -10.34 2.83
CA LYS A 221 -3.04 -10.36 1.39
C LYS A 221 -1.77 -9.57 1.13
N TYR A 222 -0.69 -10.28 0.90
CA TYR A 222 0.59 -9.71 0.47
C TYR A 222 0.58 -9.65 -1.05
N TRP A 223 0.56 -8.43 -1.61
CA TRP A 223 0.67 -8.23 -3.05
C TRP A 223 2.09 -7.79 -3.34
N HIS A 224 2.79 -8.49 -4.21
CA HIS A 224 3.97 -7.94 -4.83
C HIS A 224 3.56 -7.01 -5.96
N ASP A 225 4.42 -6.05 -6.28
CA ASP A 225 4.25 -5.20 -7.44
C ASP A 225 4.11 -5.97 -8.77
N PHE A 226 4.64 -7.18 -8.89
CA PHE A 226 4.39 -8.04 -10.05
C PHE A 226 3.00 -8.69 -10.11
N ASP A 227 2.21 -8.66 -9.03
CA ASP A 227 0.80 -9.07 -9.04
C ASP A 227 -0.10 -8.05 -9.75
N PHE A 228 0.50 -6.95 -10.23
CA PHE A 228 -0.17 -6.00 -11.13
C PHE A 228 -0.26 -6.48 -12.57
N ILE A 229 0.36 -7.59 -12.97
CA ILE A 229 0.13 -8.17 -14.29
C ILE A 229 -1.14 -9.00 -14.23
#